data_AF-A0A838VPC9-F1
#
_entry.id   AF-A0A838VPC9-F1
#
_cell.length_a   1.000
_cell.length_b   1.000
_cell.length_c   1.000
_cell.angle_alpha   90.00
_cell.angle_beta   90.00
_cell.angle_gamma   90.00
#
_symmetry.space_group_name_H-M   'P 1'
#
loop_
_entity.id
_entity.type
_entity.pdbx_description
1 polymer ?
#
loop_
_entity_poly.entity_id
_entity_poly.type
_entity_poly.pdbx_seq_one_letter_code
_entity_poly.pdbx_strand_id
1 'polypeptide(L)'
;MLNNTVAHAFLLPITQACLNTAEYFSQKQPTAARAEQVRLNTLAVCSVNNYLQMLGIPTNLKASDSWNPVLQLCADTADLEVTGCGRLECRPLKMHLSTCYVPPEVWEDRIGYVVVRVDESRREANLLGFVTHVDDEELAISQLQPLENLCDRLSNYNLVNLSEWLDNIFTNGWQAVEALFGNTQTNLAYRFRSSGMNRGANEDKIKRAKLIDLG
;
A
#
# COMPACT_ATOMS: atom_id res chain seq x y z
N MET A 1 11.76 13.57 -29.21
CA MET A 1 11.52 14.50 -28.09
C MET A 1 11.08 13.67 -26.91
N LEU A 2 11.96 13.49 -25.93
CA LEU A 2 11.69 12.70 -24.72
C LEU A 2 11.02 13.66 -23.71
N ASN A 3 9.69 13.53 -23.54
CA ASN A 3 8.98 14.33 -22.54
C ASN A 3 9.38 13.87 -21.14
N ASN A 4 9.88 14.84 -20.38
CA ASN A 4 10.53 14.71 -19.08
C ASN A 4 9.53 14.68 -17.91
N THR A 5 8.45 13.90 -17.99
CA THR A 5 7.33 13.95 -17.03
C THR A 5 7.20 12.70 -16.14
N VAL A 6 8.32 12.06 -15.79
CA VAL A 6 8.32 10.89 -14.90
C VAL A 6 9.49 10.92 -13.92
N ALA A 7 9.77 12.09 -13.32
CA ALA A 7 10.82 12.19 -12.31
C ALA A 7 10.45 11.52 -10.96
N HIS A 8 9.19 11.08 -10.80
CA HIS A 8 8.62 10.63 -9.52
C HIS A 8 7.83 9.31 -9.59
N ALA A 9 7.99 8.53 -10.66
CA ALA A 9 7.29 7.26 -10.77
C ALA A 9 8.13 6.10 -10.24
N PHE A 10 7.45 5.13 -9.64
CA PHE A 10 8.06 3.97 -9.04
C PHE A 10 7.76 2.72 -9.87
N LEU A 11 8.80 2.14 -10.45
CA LEU A 11 8.70 0.95 -11.30
C LEU A 11 8.85 -0.32 -10.46
N LEU A 12 7.87 -1.21 -10.56
CA LEU A 12 7.83 -2.49 -9.86
C LEU A 12 7.64 -3.65 -10.83
N PRO A 13 8.27 -4.80 -10.57
CA PRO A 13 7.93 -6.02 -11.27
C PRO A 13 6.52 -6.49 -10.84
N ILE A 14 5.73 -6.92 -11.81
CA ILE A 14 4.46 -7.61 -11.56
C ILE A 14 4.78 -9.04 -11.15
N THR A 15 4.47 -9.38 -9.90
CA THR A 15 4.76 -10.73 -9.39
C THR A 15 3.89 -11.78 -10.07
N GLN A 16 4.36 -13.03 -10.06
CA GLN A 16 3.59 -14.15 -10.60
C GLN A 16 2.26 -14.36 -9.86
N ALA A 17 2.20 -14.06 -8.56
CA ALA A 17 0.96 -14.12 -7.79
C ALA A 17 -0.08 -13.12 -8.34
N CYS A 18 0.35 -11.89 -8.63
CA CYS A 18 -0.50 -10.86 -9.20
C CYS A 18 -1.04 -11.27 -10.57
N LEU A 19 -0.19 -11.82 -11.44
CA LEU A 19 -0.59 -12.33 -12.76
C LEU A 19 -1.62 -13.45 -12.62
N ASN A 20 -1.37 -14.42 -11.74
CA ASN A 20 -2.29 -15.54 -11.52
C ASN A 20 -3.66 -15.08 -11.00
N THR A 21 -3.68 -14.12 -10.07
CA THR A 21 -4.93 -13.56 -9.55
C THR A 21 -5.68 -12.77 -10.61
N ALA A 22 -5.00 -11.94 -11.38
CA ALA A 22 -5.59 -11.16 -12.47
C ALA A 22 -6.20 -12.08 -13.55
N GLU A 23 -5.47 -13.12 -13.95
CA GLU A 23 -5.96 -14.13 -14.88
C GLU A 23 -7.21 -14.83 -14.32
N TYR A 24 -7.15 -15.30 -13.08
CA TYR A 24 -8.27 -15.97 -12.42
C TYR A 24 -9.53 -15.10 -12.31
N PHE A 25 -9.40 -13.81 -11.99
CA PHE A 25 -10.54 -12.89 -11.94
C PHE A 25 -11.07 -12.54 -13.33
N SER A 26 -10.19 -12.39 -14.33
CA SER A 26 -10.58 -12.09 -15.70
C SER A 26 -11.40 -13.21 -16.34
N GLN A 27 -11.05 -14.48 -16.09
CA GLN A 27 -11.74 -15.66 -16.63
C GLN A 27 -13.19 -15.81 -16.12
N LYS A 28 -13.54 -15.11 -15.03
CA LYS A 28 -14.90 -15.13 -14.47
C LYS A 28 -15.81 -14.05 -15.04
N GLN A 29 -15.27 -13.19 -15.90
CA GLN A 29 -16.04 -12.07 -16.44
C GLN A 29 -16.87 -12.49 -17.67
N PRO A 30 -18.08 -11.92 -17.83
CA PRO A 30 -19.03 -12.36 -18.87
C PRO A 30 -18.62 -11.94 -20.28
N THR A 31 -17.75 -10.93 -20.42
CA THR A 31 -17.33 -10.39 -21.71
C THR A 31 -15.84 -10.16 -21.73
N ALA A 32 -15.23 -10.21 -22.93
CA ALA A 32 -13.80 -9.93 -23.11
C ALA A 32 -13.41 -8.52 -22.62
N ALA A 33 -14.29 -7.53 -22.80
CA ALA A 33 -14.05 -6.16 -22.34
C ALA A 33 -14.00 -6.08 -20.80
N ARG A 34 -14.94 -6.74 -20.10
CA ARG A 34 -14.92 -6.81 -18.63
C ARG A 34 -13.75 -7.65 -18.12
N ALA A 35 -13.42 -8.76 -18.79
CA ALA A 35 -12.25 -9.57 -18.46
C ALA A 35 -10.97 -8.73 -18.48
N GLU A 36 -10.76 -7.96 -19.54
CA GLU A 36 -9.62 -7.06 -19.69
C GLU A 36 -9.57 -5.97 -18.60
N GLN A 37 -10.71 -5.33 -18.32
CA GLN A 37 -10.80 -4.31 -17.27
C GLN A 37 -10.46 -4.88 -15.90
N VAL A 38 -11.10 -5.98 -15.49
CA VAL A 38 -10.84 -6.61 -14.18
C VAL A 38 -9.40 -7.09 -14.08
N ARG A 39 -8.83 -7.62 -15.16
CA ARG A 39 -7.43 -8.03 -15.22
C ARG A 39 -6.50 -6.84 -14.94
N LEU A 40 -6.68 -5.71 -15.64
CA LEU A 40 -5.88 -4.50 -15.44
C LEU A 40 -6.06 -3.87 -14.06
N ASN A 41 -7.30 -3.78 -13.56
CA ASN A 41 -7.60 -3.31 -12.20
C ASN A 41 -6.88 -4.16 -11.16
N THR A 42 -6.95 -5.50 -11.32
CA THR A 42 -6.29 -6.44 -10.40
C THR A 42 -4.78 -6.22 -10.39
N LEU A 43 -4.16 -6.04 -11.56
CA LEU A 43 -2.72 -5.76 -11.66
C LEU A 43 -2.35 -4.43 -11.01
N ALA A 44 -3.16 -3.39 -11.18
CA ALA A 44 -2.94 -2.09 -10.53
C ALA A 44 -3.04 -2.21 -9.00
N VAL A 45 -4.13 -2.78 -8.48
CA VAL A 45 -4.35 -2.99 -7.04
C VAL A 45 -3.21 -3.82 -6.43
N CYS A 46 -2.84 -4.93 -7.08
CA CYS A 46 -1.72 -5.75 -6.64
C CYS A 46 -0.39 -4.99 -6.59
N SER A 47 -0.13 -4.13 -7.58
CA SER A 47 1.12 -3.37 -7.66
C SER A 47 1.20 -2.32 -6.56
N VAL A 48 0.10 -1.59 -6.30
CA VAL A 48 0.01 -0.65 -5.16
C VAL A 48 0.09 -1.38 -3.83
N ASN A 49 -0.57 -2.54 -3.70
CA ASN A 49 -0.46 -3.38 -2.52
C ASN A 49 1.00 -3.78 -2.25
N ASN A 50 1.74 -4.25 -3.27
CA ASN A 50 3.14 -4.62 -3.10
C ASN A 50 4.00 -3.42 -2.71
N TYR A 51 3.76 -2.25 -3.32
CA TYR A 51 4.44 -1.01 -2.95
C TYR A 51 4.22 -0.66 -1.47
N LEU A 52 2.97 -0.63 -1.00
CA LEU A 52 2.64 -0.30 0.39
C LEU A 52 3.20 -1.34 1.37
N GLN A 53 3.14 -2.62 1.03
CA GLN A 53 3.73 -3.70 1.83
C GLN A 53 5.25 -3.57 1.94
N MET A 54 5.95 -3.15 0.88
CA MET A 54 7.39 -2.85 0.93
C MET A 54 7.71 -1.69 1.88
N LEU A 55 6.79 -0.75 2.05
CA LEU A 55 6.90 0.36 3.01
C LEU A 55 6.46 -0.03 4.43
N GLY A 56 6.03 -1.27 4.65
CA GLY A 56 5.49 -1.72 5.94
C GLY A 56 4.11 -1.15 6.26
N ILE A 57 3.39 -0.64 5.26
CA ILE A 57 2.04 -0.12 5.40
C ILE A 57 1.05 -1.29 5.26
N PRO A 58 0.24 -1.60 6.30
CA PRO A 58 -0.66 -2.74 6.26
C PRO A 58 -1.86 -2.47 5.35
N THR A 59 -2.18 -3.45 4.50
CA THR A 59 -3.30 -3.44 3.55
C THR A 59 -4.13 -4.71 3.70
N ASN A 60 -5.38 -4.68 3.24
CA ASN A 60 -6.29 -5.82 3.29
C ASN A 60 -7.06 -6.01 1.97
N LEU A 61 -6.48 -6.79 1.06
CA LEU A 61 -7.11 -7.12 -0.21
C LEU A 61 -8.52 -7.71 -0.02
N LYS A 62 -8.71 -8.61 0.95
CA LYS A 62 -10.02 -9.28 1.14
C LYS A 62 -11.14 -8.34 1.60
N ALA A 63 -10.80 -7.21 2.20
CA ALA A 63 -11.76 -6.17 2.58
C ALA A 63 -12.03 -5.16 1.46
N SER A 64 -11.29 -5.24 0.35
CA SER A 64 -11.47 -4.37 -0.81
C SER A 64 -12.58 -4.90 -1.72
N ASP A 65 -13.36 -4.01 -2.30
CA ASP A 65 -14.46 -4.35 -3.20
C ASP A 65 -13.93 -5.00 -4.50
N SER A 66 -12.73 -4.60 -4.91
CA SER A 66 -11.96 -5.18 -6.02
C SER A 66 -11.60 -6.65 -5.83
N TRP A 67 -11.75 -7.22 -4.62
CA TRP A 67 -11.57 -8.65 -4.32
C TRP A 67 -12.89 -9.38 -4.06
N ASN A 68 -14.03 -8.68 -4.17
CA ASN A 68 -15.36 -9.26 -4.05
C ASN A 68 -15.90 -9.65 -5.44
N PRO A 69 -16.17 -10.94 -5.71
CA PRO A 69 -16.63 -11.39 -7.03
C PRO A 69 -17.91 -10.72 -7.53
N VAL A 70 -18.84 -10.37 -6.62
CA VAL A 70 -20.10 -9.72 -6.99
C VAL A 70 -19.85 -8.27 -7.39
N LEU A 71 -18.98 -7.56 -6.66
CA LEU A 71 -18.68 -6.16 -6.97
C LEU A 71 -17.82 -6.03 -8.23
N GLN A 72 -16.87 -6.95 -8.46
CA GLN A 72 -16.11 -7.03 -9.72
C GLN A 72 -17.02 -7.19 -10.95
N LEU A 73 -18.14 -7.91 -10.82
CA LEU A 73 -19.09 -8.12 -11.91
C LEU A 73 -19.94 -6.88 -12.19
N CYS A 74 -20.33 -6.16 -11.13
CA CYS A 74 -21.32 -5.10 -11.20
C CYS A 74 -20.72 -3.69 -11.35
N ALA A 75 -19.45 -3.47 -11.00
CA ALA A 75 -18.81 -2.16 -10.97
C ALA A 75 -17.36 -2.20 -11.51
N ASP A 76 -16.80 -1.04 -11.87
CA ASP A 76 -15.38 -0.91 -12.22
C ASP A 76 -14.54 -0.60 -10.96
N THR A 77 -14.46 -1.56 -10.04
CA THR A 77 -13.74 -1.38 -8.78
C THR A 77 -12.26 -1.73 -8.92
N ALA A 78 -11.39 -0.84 -8.43
CA ALA A 78 -9.97 -1.08 -8.28
C ALA A 78 -9.48 -0.54 -6.92
N ASP A 79 -10.31 -0.67 -5.89
CA ASP A 79 -9.98 -0.19 -4.55
C ASP A 79 -8.99 -1.13 -3.81
N LEU A 80 -8.26 -0.54 -2.87
CA LEU A 80 -7.37 -1.22 -1.94
C LEU A 80 -7.60 -0.68 -0.54
N GLU A 81 -8.07 -1.52 0.36
CA GLU A 81 -8.20 -1.22 1.79
C GLU A 81 -6.81 -1.07 2.42
N VAL A 82 -6.52 0.11 2.94
CA VAL A 82 -5.35 0.42 3.78
C VAL A 82 -5.81 0.39 5.23
N THR A 83 -5.29 -0.57 5.99
CA THR A 83 -5.78 -0.90 7.33
C THR A 83 -5.70 0.33 8.25
N GLY A 84 -6.85 0.74 8.78
CA GLY A 84 -6.97 1.88 9.70
C GLY A 84 -6.95 3.27 9.04
N CYS A 85 -6.80 3.34 7.71
CA CYS A 85 -6.77 4.60 6.97
C CYS A 85 -8.02 4.78 6.09
N GLY A 86 -8.43 3.73 5.38
CA GLY A 86 -9.51 3.74 4.39
C GLY A 86 -9.07 3.16 3.04
N ARG A 87 -9.78 3.49 1.95
CA ARG A 87 -9.59 2.85 0.64
C ARG A 87 -8.89 3.75 -0.38
N LEU A 88 -7.82 3.25 -0.97
CA LEU A 88 -7.19 3.85 -2.15
C LEU A 88 -7.84 3.31 -3.41
N GLU A 89 -8.05 4.14 -4.42
CA GLU A 89 -8.46 3.68 -5.74
C GLU A 89 -7.23 3.55 -6.65
N CYS A 90 -6.97 2.34 -7.16
CA CYS A 90 -5.79 1.99 -7.94
C CYS A 90 -6.13 1.92 -9.44
N ARG A 91 -6.08 3.05 -10.14
CA ARG A 91 -6.56 3.14 -11.53
C ARG A 91 -5.50 2.70 -12.54
N PRO A 92 -5.77 1.67 -13.38
CA PRO A 92 -4.84 1.27 -14.41
C PRO A 92 -4.82 2.28 -15.57
N LEU A 93 -3.63 2.53 -16.11
CA LEU A 93 -3.41 3.31 -17.32
C LEU A 93 -2.76 2.42 -18.37
N LYS A 94 -3.40 2.28 -19.53
CA LYS A 94 -2.82 1.54 -20.66
C LYS A 94 -1.61 2.27 -21.22
N MET A 95 -0.74 1.52 -21.88
CA MET A 95 0.44 2.07 -22.56
C MET A 95 0.05 3.18 -23.54
N HIS A 96 0.88 4.22 -23.61
CA HIS A 96 0.73 5.40 -24.48
C HIS A 96 -0.43 6.37 -24.17
N LEU A 97 -1.27 6.08 -23.17
CA LEU A 97 -2.29 7.04 -22.72
C LEU A 97 -1.70 8.04 -21.72
N SER A 98 -2.29 9.24 -21.70
CA SER A 98 -1.98 10.34 -20.77
C SER A 98 -3.12 10.68 -19.80
N THR A 99 -4.26 10.01 -19.95
CA THR A 99 -5.44 10.14 -19.07
C THR A 99 -5.91 8.76 -18.65
N CYS A 100 -6.26 8.59 -17.38
CA CYS A 100 -6.91 7.38 -16.88
C CYS A 100 -8.38 7.66 -16.59
N TYR A 101 -9.23 6.68 -16.88
CA TYR A 101 -10.66 6.74 -16.57
C TYR A 101 -10.88 6.46 -15.07
N VAL A 102 -11.68 7.30 -14.41
CA VAL A 102 -12.11 7.19 -13.01
C VAL A 102 -13.65 7.11 -12.97
N PRO A 103 -14.22 5.95 -12.68
CA PRO A 103 -15.67 5.77 -12.64
C PRO A 103 -16.34 6.69 -11.60
N PRO A 104 -17.48 7.33 -11.91
CA PRO A 104 -18.19 8.20 -10.96
C PRO A 104 -18.54 7.52 -9.63
N GLU A 105 -18.78 6.22 -9.64
CA GLU A 105 -19.12 5.45 -8.43
C GLU A 105 -17.98 5.34 -7.42
N VAL A 106 -16.74 5.69 -7.79
CA VAL A 106 -15.57 5.64 -6.89
C VAL A 106 -15.03 7.02 -6.50
N TRP A 107 -15.76 8.11 -6.80
CA TRP A 107 -15.32 9.48 -6.49
C TRP A 107 -15.35 9.80 -4.98
N GLU A 108 -16.28 9.16 -4.27
CA GLU A 108 -16.48 9.32 -2.83
C GLU A 108 -15.91 8.13 -2.04
N ASP A 109 -15.75 8.32 -0.72
CA ASP A 109 -15.25 7.29 0.19
C ASP A 109 -13.87 6.72 -0.19
N ARG A 110 -13.01 7.56 -0.79
CA ARG A 110 -11.62 7.25 -1.11
C ARG A 110 -10.67 8.16 -0.36
N ILE A 111 -9.59 7.59 0.15
CA ILE A 111 -8.46 8.33 0.72
C ILE A 111 -7.45 8.76 -0.35
N GLY A 112 -7.79 8.57 -1.63
CA GLY A 112 -7.07 9.06 -2.78
C GLY A 112 -6.89 8.02 -3.87
N TYR A 113 -6.21 8.42 -4.94
CA TYR A 113 -6.17 7.71 -6.22
C TYR A 113 -4.72 7.55 -6.64
N VAL A 114 -4.33 6.31 -6.96
CA VAL A 114 -3.00 5.98 -7.46
C VAL A 114 -3.13 5.52 -8.90
N VAL A 115 -2.41 6.18 -9.81
CA VAL A 115 -2.43 5.82 -11.23
C VAL A 115 -1.26 4.89 -11.54
N VAL A 116 -1.57 3.74 -12.11
CA VAL A 116 -0.59 2.69 -12.39
C VAL A 116 -0.55 2.38 -13.87
N ARG A 117 0.59 2.62 -14.52
CA ARG A 117 0.81 2.16 -15.89
C ARG A 117 1.26 0.72 -15.88
N VAL A 118 0.50 -0.15 -16.55
CA VAL A 118 0.76 -1.59 -16.60
C VAL A 118 1.34 -1.95 -17.98
N ASP A 119 2.53 -2.56 -17.98
CA ASP A 119 3.15 -3.19 -19.15
C ASP A 119 3.28 -4.70 -18.90
N GLU A 120 2.31 -5.46 -19.36
CA GLU A 120 2.30 -6.91 -19.20
C GLU A 120 3.35 -7.63 -20.04
N SER A 121 3.73 -7.05 -21.17
CA SER A 121 4.74 -7.63 -22.04
C SER A 121 6.09 -7.71 -21.31
N ARG A 122 6.37 -6.71 -20.47
CA ARG A 122 7.54 -6.64 -19.60
C ARG A 122 7.30 -7.17 -18.20
N ARG A 123 6.04 -7.43 -17.84
CA ARG A 123 5.60 -7.73 -16.47
C ARG A 123 6.05 -6.64 -15.51
N GLU A 124 5.82 -5.39 -15.88
CA GLU A 124 6.21 -4.20 -15.12
C GLU A 124 4.97 -3.32 -14.86
N ALA A 125 4.92 -2.75 -13.66
CA ALA A 125 3.93 -1.76 -13.28
C ALA A 125 4.65 -0.50 -12.80
N ASN A 126 4.30 0.64 -13.39
CA ASN A 126 4.87 1.93 -13.05
C ASN A 126 3.82 2.77 -12.31
N LEU A 127 4.01 2.99 -11.02
CA LEU A 127 3.15 3.85 -10.20
C LEU A 127 3.51 5.30 -10.52
N LEU A 128 2.66 5.97 -11.31
CA LEU A 128 2.96 7.28 -11.90
C LEU A 128 2.84 8.43 -10.91
N GLY A 129 2.02 8.26 -9.89
CA GLY A 129 1.77 9.27 -8.87
C GLY A 129 0.39 9.12 -8.25
N PHE A 130 0.00 10.16 -7.52
CA PHE A 130 -1.15 10.15 -6.62
C PHE A 130 -1.95 11.46 -6.71
N VAL A 131 -3.28 11.39 -6.52
CA VAL A 131 -4.11 12.57 -6.24
C VAL A 131 -5.06 12.31 -5.09
N THR A 132 -5.43 13.36 -4.38
CA THR A 132 -6.26 13.24 -3.18
C THR A 132 -7.74 13.06 -3.47
N HIS A 133 -8.23 13.70 -4.54
CA HIS A 133 -9.62 13.80 -4.94
C HIS A 133 -9.67 13.86 -6.48
N VAL A 134 -10.81 13.49 -7.04
CA VAL A 134 -11.10 13.50 -8.47
C VAL A 134 -12.52 14.04 -8.64
N ASP A 135 -12.70 14.95 -9.59
CA ASP A 135 -13.99 15.61 -9.88
C ASP A 135 -14.47 15.34 -11.32
N ASP A 136 -13.73 14.51 -12.07
CA ASP A 136 -13.97 14.23 -13.49
C ASP A 136 -13.65 12.76 -13.82
N GLU A 137 -14.27 12.22 -14.85
CA GLU A 137 -14.05 10.84 -15.29
C GLU A 137 -12.66 10.67 -15.93
N GLU A 138 -12.04 11.75 -16.42
CA GLU A 138 -10.70 11.72 -17.00
C GLU A 138 -9.66 12.40 -16.10
N LEU A 139 -8.84 11.59 -15.44
CA LEU A 139 -7.71 12.07 -14.65
C LEU A 139 -6.43 12.11 -15.49
N ALA A 140 -5.91 13.30 -15.76
CA ALA A 140 -4.67 13.50 -16.50
C ALA A 140 -3.42 13.23 -15.64
N ILE A 141 -2.41 12.55 -16.23
CA ILE A 141 -1.16 12.24 -15.52
C ILE A 141 -0.40 13.48 -15.04
N SER A 142 -0.64 14.64 -15.66
CA SER A 142 -0.03 15.91 -15.26
C SER A 142 -0.57 16.48 -13.95
N GLN A 143 -1.73 15.99 -13.49
CA GLN A 143 -2.33 16.39 -12.21
C GLN A 143 -1.77 15.55 -11.04
N LEU A 144 -1.05 14.47 -11.34
CA LEU A 144 -0.52 13.57 -10.34
C LEU A 144 0.58 14.25 -9.52
N GLN A 145 0.43 14.16 -8.21
CA GLN A 145 1.45 14.49 -7.24
C GLN A 145 2.46 13.33 -7.14
N PRO A 146 3.67 13.61 -6.65
CA PRO A 146 4.66 12.57 -6.35
C PRO A 146 4.10 11.51 -5.41
N LEU A 147 4.55 10.26 -5.59
CA LEU A 147 4.04 9.12 -4.82
C LEU A 147 4.40 9.24 -3.32
N GLU A 148 5.43 10.00 -2.98
CA GLU A 148 5.83 10.27 -1.60
C GLU A 148 4.72 10.99 -0.81
N ASN A 149 3.94 11.86 -1.46
CA ASN A 149 2.81 12.55 -0.82
C ASN A 149 1.72 11.58 -0.33
N LEU A 150 1.60 10.40 -0.95
CA LEU A 150 0.73 9.34 -0.44
C LEU A 150 1.21 8.87 0.94
N CYS A 151 2.52 8.67 1.11
CA CYS A 151 3.10 8.23 2.38
C CYS A 151 2.87 9.26 3.48
N ASP A 152 3.11 10.53 3.18
CA ASP A 152 2.82 11.64 4.09
C ASP A 152 1.35 11.67 4.50
N ARG A 153 0.44 11.49 3.53
CA ARG A 153 -0.99 11.43 3.82
C ARG A 153 -1.35 10.25 4.73
N LEU A 154 -0.84 9.06 4.44
CA LEU A 154 -1.09 7.85 5.24
C LEU A 154 -0.47 7.94 6.64
N SER A 155 0.64 8.66 6.80
CA SER A 155 1.32 8.84 8.10
C SER A 155 0.42 9.50 9.14
N ASN A 156 -0.47 10.41 8.70
CA ASN A 156 -1.44 11.08 9.56
C ASN A 156 -2.47 10.12 10.21
N TYR A 157 -2.57 8.88 9.73
CA TYR A 157 -3.50 7.87 10.23
C TYR A 157 -2.88 6.91 11.27
N ASN A 158 -1.84 7.34 11.98
CA ASN A 158 -1.10 6.59 13.02
C ASN A 158 -0.15 5.50 12.50
N LEU A 159 0.47 5.70 11.35
CA LEU A 159 1.69 4.93 11.04
C LEU A 159 2.80 5.35 12.00
N VAL A 160 3.65 4.40 12.42
CA VAL A 160 4.77 4.71 13.32
C VAL A 160 5.71 5.67 12.60
N ASN A 161 5.81 6.91 13.08
CA ASN A 161 6.75 7.87 12.54
C ASN A 161 8.17 7.53 13.06
N LEU A 162 8.97 6.86 12.22
CA LEU A 162 10.33 6.45 12.57
C LEU A 162 11.29 7.64 12.76
N SER A 163 11.01 8.79 12.16
CA SER A 163 11.83 10.00 12.38
C SER A 163 11.63 10.56 13.79
N GLU A 164 10.37 10.73 14.20
CA GLU A 164 10.00 11.04 15.59
C GLU A 164 10.55 10.00 16.57
N TRP A 165 10.54 8.73 16.17
CA TRP A 165 11.10 7.66 16.98
C TRP A 165 12.58 7.83 17.28
N LEU A 166 13.38 8.27 16.29
CA LEU A 166 14.79 8.61 16.48
C LEU A 166 14.98 9.85 17.36
N ASP A 167 14.02 10.77 17.31
CA ASP A 167 13.97 11.98 18.14
C ASP A 167 13.34 11.74 19.53
N ASN A 168 13.11 10.48 19.93
CA ASN A 168 12.50 10.10 21.21
C ASN A 168 11.05 10.62 21.40
N ILE A 169 10.36 10.92 20.30
CA ILE A 169 8.95 11.32 20.24
C ILE A 169 8.13 10.08 19.88
N PHE A 170 7.14 9.74 20.72
CA PHE A 170 6.35 8.50 20.58
C PHE A 170 4.86 8.79 20.58
N THR A 171 4.11 8.09 19.72
CA THR A 171 2.65 8.21 19.64
C THR A 171 1.95 7.43 20.74
N ASN A 172 0.72 7.83 21.08
CA ASN A 172 -0.09 7.21 22.13
C ASN A 172 -0.24 5.70 21.93
N GLY A 173 0.07 4.94 22.99
CA GLY A 173 0.02 3.47 23.00
C GLY A 173 1.39 2.78 22.88
N TRP A 174 2.45 3.49 22.50
CA TRP A 174 3.82 2.99 22.61
C TRP A 174 4.37 3.27 24.01
N GLN A 175 4.84 2.22 24.68
CA GLN A 175 5.38 2.30 26.02
C GLN A 175 6.83 1.80 26.05
N ALA A 176 7.61 2.22 27.05
CA ALA A 176 8.91 1.62 27.29
C ALA A 176 8.76 0.11 27.44
N VAL A 177 9.65 -0.66 26.81
CA VAL A 177 9.65 -2.13 26.93
C VAL A 177 9.69 -2.50 28.41
N GLU A 178 10.51 -1.80 29.18
CA GLU A 178 10.67 -1.97 30.62
C GLU A 178 9.39 -1.68 31.41
N ALA A 179 8.53 -0.76 30.93
CA ALA A 179 7.26 -0.44 31.57
C ALA A 179 6.21 -1.55 31.35
N LEU A 180 6.25 -2.24 30.21
CA LEU A 180 5.38 -3.38 29.91
C LEU A 180 5.82 -4.67 30.61
N PHE A 181 7.13 -4.85 30.81
CA PHE A 181 7.71 -6.02 31.48
C PHE A 181 7.99 -5.79 32.98
N GLY A 182 7.36 -4.78 33.58
CA GLY A 182 7.65 -4.23 34.92
C GLY A 182 8.22 -5.23 35.92
N ASN A 183 9.47 -4.98 36.36
CA ASN A 183 10.18 -5.58 37.50
C ASN A 183 10.04 -7.09 37.73
N THR A 184 9.75 -7.88 36.70
CA THR A 184 9.92 -9.31 36.79
C THR A 184 11.41 -9.61 36.67
N GLN A 185 12.09 -9.63 37.83
CA GLN A 185 13.16 -10.60 38.07
C GLN A 185 12.59 -12.04 38.02
N THR A 186 11.79 -12.37 37.00
CA THR A 186 11.62 -13.76 36.62
C THR A 186 12.80 -14.06 35.73
N ASN A 187 13.71 -14.83 36.31
CA ASN A 187 14.79 -15.52 35.65
C ASN A 187 14.19 -16.53 34.64
N LEU A 188 13.48 -16.02 33.63
CA LEU A 188 13.15 -16.78 32.44
C LEU A 188 14.44 -16.82 31.66
N ALA A 189 15.20 -17.89 31.89
CA ALA A 189 16.36 -18.23 31.11
C ALA A 189 15.91 -18.48 29.67
N TYR A 190 15.71 -17.41 28.91
CA TYR A 190 15.74 -17.43 27.46
C TYR A 190 17.17 -17.84 27.08
N ARG A 191 17.40 -19.14 26.99
CA ARG A 191 18.64 -19.73 26.48
C ARG A 191 18.72 -19.51 24.98
N PHE A 192 18.84 -18.24 24.56
CA PHE A 192 19.52 -17.93 23.32
C PHE A 192 21.00 -18.18 23.57
N ARG A 193 21.52 -19.24 22.94
CA ARG A 193 22.96 -19.52 22.91
C ARG A 193 23.64 -18.45 22.04
N SER A 194 23.87 -17.27 22.59
CA SER A 194 24.94 -16.40 22.10
C SER A 194 26.13 -16.59 23.03
N SER A 195 27.15 -17.22 22.47
CA SER A 195 28.49 -17.25 23.05
C SER A 195 29.06 -15.84 23.00
N GLY A 196 29.68 -15.40 24.09
CA GLY A 196 30.55 -14.22 24.08
C GLY A 196 30.02 -13.05 24.87
N MET A 197 30.41 -13.01 26.13
CA MET A 197 30.36 -11.86 27.02
C MET A 197 31.03 -10.64 26.37
N ASN A 198 30.31 -9.52 26.24
CA ASN A 198 30.93 -8.20 26.32
C ASN A 198 30.00 -7.25 27.10
N ARG A 199 30.39 -7.01 28.35
CA ARG A 199 29.97 -5.87 29.15
C ARG A 199 30.65 -4.64 28.56
N GLY A 200 29.91 -3.76 27.89
CA GLY A 200 30.41 -2.49 27.40
C GLY A 200 29.45 -1.85 26.41
N ALA A 201 29.15 -0.57 26.62
CA ALA A 201 28.22 0.29 25.88
C ALA A 201 26.74 0.02 26.13
N ASN A 202 26.19 0.74 27.12
CA ASN A 202 24.79 1.16 27.10
C ASN A 202 24.65 2.12 25.90
N GLU A 203 24.59 1.58 24.68
CA GLU A 203 24.06 2.34 23.55
C GLU A 203 22.61 2.61 23.91
N ASP A 204 22.19 3.88 23.88
CA ASP A 204 20.80 4.33 24.00
C ASP A 204 19.96 3.75 22.85
N LYS A 205 19.75 2.44 22.87
CA LYS A 205 18.91 1.73 21.92
C LYS A 205 17.49 2.07 22.30
N ILE A 206 16.89 2.95 21.50
CA ILE A 206 15.49 3.33 21.65
C ILE A 206 14.64 2.07 21.42
N LYS A 207 14.09 1.55 22.51
CA LYS A 207 13.23 0.36 22.55
C LYS A 207 11.87 0.75 23.11
N ARG A 208 10.81 0.52 22.33
CA ARG A 208 9.42 0.64 22.77
C ARG A 208 8.62 -0.55 22.27
N ALA A 209 7.55 -0.87 22.98
CA ALA A 209 6.59 -1.88 22.58
C ALA A 209 5.18 -1.32 22.73
N LYS A 210 4.27 -1.82 21.89
CA LYS A 210 2.85 -1.52 21.93
C LYS A 210 2.13 -2.78 22.39
N LEU A 211 1.38 -2.67 23.48
CA LEU A 211 0.55 -3.77 23.95
C LEU A 211 -0.61 -3.97 22.97
N ILE A 212 -0.76 -5.18 22.46
CA ILE A 212 -1.90 -5.57 21.62
C ILE A 212 -2.78 -6.46 22.49
N ASP A 213 -3.98 -5.96 22.80
CA ASP A 213 -5.02 -6.77 23.42
C ASP A 213 -5.63 -7.69 22.35
N LEU A 214 -5.65 -9.00 22.62
CA LEU A 214 -6.13 -10.02 21.69
C LEU A 214 -7.52 -10.55 22.05
N GLY A 215 -8.15 -10.03 23.11
CA GLY A 215 -9.44 -10.53 23.61
C GLY A 215 -9.31 -11.81 24.44
#